data_AF-A0A0C9YGC4-F1
#
_entry.id   AF-A0A0C9YGC4-F1
#
_cell.length_a   1.000
_cell.length_b   1.000
_cell.length_c   1.000
_cell.angle_alpha   90.00
_cell.angle_beta   90.00
_cell.angle_gamma   90.00
#
_symmetry.space_group_name_H-M   'P 1'
#
loop_
_entity.id
_entity.type
_entity.pdbx_description
1 polymer ?
#
loop_
_entity_poly.entity_id
_entity_poly.type
_entity_poly.pdbx_seq_one_letter_code
_entity_poly.pdbx_strand_id
1 'polypeptide(L)'
;MGLSQFLLSIFVPDLEELTIAPIAKDDLTILQENISHNAPRFPALKTLTLSPARARAMDRTLGLASICFPGIELLILPNYHSKYFLLSFLTYNSYEADPLRPRWPSLHTLAVRDIGGRYNQNVLYEFVEERQRFGVPLRALYLDSSSVPRMTRMDWLKDQLLVVEADPWRMQCGNAFYSDEEDRFLGSGGDNLDVSWS
;
A
#
# COMPACT_ATOMS: atom_id res chain seq x y z
N MET A 1 5.93 -21.35 12.85
CA MET A 1 6.61 -21.05 11.57
C MET A 1 6.29 -19.60 11.23
N GLY A 2 7.30 -18.74 11.04
CA GLY A 2 7.08 -17.33 10.76
C GLY A 2 6.60 -17.10 9.33
N LEU A 3 5.91 -15.98 9.09
CA LEU A 3 5.41 -15.58 7.77
C LEU A 3 6.55 -15.49 6.74
N SER A 4 7.68 -14.88 7.10
CA SER A 4 8.89 -14.87 6.28
C SER A 4 9.36 -16.26 5.87
N GLN A 5 9.42 -17.20 6.81
CA GLN A 5 9.83 -18.58 6.54
C GLN A 5 8.82 -19.30 5.63
N PHE A 6 7.53 -19.01 5.77
CA PHE A 6 6.50 -19.49 4.86
C PHE A 6 6.71 -18.98 3.44
N LEU A 7 6.85 -17.66 3.26
CA LEU A 7 7.09 -17.04 1.95
C LEU A 7 8.39 -17.54 1.28
N LEU A 8 9.40 -17.88 2.08
CA LEU A 8 10.65 -18.48 1.59
C LEU A 8 10.52 -19.97 1.23
N SER A 9 9.55 -20.67 1.80
CA SER A 9 9.35 -22.11 1.58
C SER A 9 8.44 -22.43 0.39
N ILE A 10 7.61 -21.48 -0.03
CA ILE A 10 6.70 -21.66 -1.18
C ILE A 10 7.37 -21.24 -2.48
N PHE A 11 7.06 -21.97 -3.55
CA PHE A 11 7.40 -21.60 -4.92
C PHE A 11 6.12 -21.65 -5.75
N VAL A 12 5.54 -20.48 -6.01
CA VAL A 12 4.26 -20.32 -6.71
C VAL A 12 4.47 -19.28 -7.81
N PRO A 13 5.12 -19.66 -8.93
CA PRO A 13 5.56 -18.70 -9.94
C PRO A 13 4.39 -17.97 -10.63
N ASP A 14 3.24 -18.64 -10.72
CA ASP A 14 2.01 -18.13 -11.33
C ASP A 14 1.09 -17.41 -10.32
N LEU A 15 1.58 -17.11 -9.11
CA LEU A 15 0.80 -16.37 -8.12
C LEU A 15 0.63 -14.91 -8.57
N GLU A 16 -0.58 -14.54 -8.97
CA GLU A 16 -0.92 -13.18 -9.43
C GLU A 16 -1.33 -12.23 -8.31
N GLU A 17 -1.86 -12.77 -7.20
CA GLU A 17 -2.37 -12.01 -6.05
C GLU A 17 -1.81 -12.54 -4.73
N LEU A 18 -1.34 -11.62 -3.88
CA LEU A 18 -0.81 -11.95 -2.55
C LEU A 18 -1.37 -10.97 -1.53
N THR A 19 -2.00 -11.52 -0.49
CA THR A 19 -2.52 -10.77 0.65
C THR A 19 -1.72 -11.10 1.89
N ILE A 20 -1.17 -10.07 2.53
CA ILE A 20 -0.44 -10.19 3.79
C ILE A 20 -0.93 -9.14 4.79
N ALA A 21 -1.74 -9.60 5.75
CA ALA A 21 -2.36 -8.75 6.76
C ALA A 21 -2.50 -9.53 8.08
N PRO A 22 -1.95 -9.04 9.22
CA PRO A 22 -0.99 -7.94 9.31
C PRO A 22 0.42 -8.38 8.86
N ILE A 23 1.24 -7.43 8.43
CA ILE A 23 2.65 -7.67 8.10
C ILE A 23 3.60 -6.85 8.99
N ALA A 24 4.63 -7.50 9.54
CA ALA A 24 5.72 -6.83 10.24
C ALA A 24 6.87 -6.50 9.28
N LYS A 25 7.58 -5.41 9.58
CA LYS A 25 8.79 -5.01 8.84
C LYS A 25 9.84 -6.14 8.79
N ASP A 26 10.00 -6.86 9.89
CA ASP A 26 11.00 -7.91 10.03
C ASP A 26 10.74 -9.08 9.07
N ASP A 27 9.47 -9.36 8.75
CA ASP A 27 9.10 -10.39 7.77
C ASP A 27 9.61 -10.05 6.36
N LEU A 28 9.52 -8.77 5.97
CA LEU A 28 10.01 -8.29 4.67
C LEU A 28 11.53 -8.15 4.62
N THR A 29 12.17 -7.89 5.76
CA THR A 29 13.64 -7.78 5.83
C THR A 29 14.29 -9.12 5.50
N ILE A 30 13.76 -10.21 6.08
CA ILE A 30 14.20 -11.58 5.78
C ILE A 30 13.97 -11.94 4.31
N LEU A 31 12.83 -11.53 3.74
CA LEU A 31 12.52 -11.77 2.34
C LEU A 31 13.47 -11.00 1.39
N GLN A 32 13.78 -9.74 1.71
CA GLN A 32 14.70 -8.90 0.95
C GLN A 32 16.12 -9.48 0.92
N GLU A 33 16.63 -9.93 2.06
CA GLU A 33 17.95 -10.57 2.16
C GLU A 33 18.05 -11.77 1.21
N ASN A 34 16.98 -12.57 1.11
CA ASN A 34 16.94 -13.70 0.21
C ASN A 34 16.89 -13.30 -1.28
N ILE A 35 16.10 -12.28 -1.63
CA ILE A 35 15.94 -11.79 -3.02
C ILE A 35 17.24 -11.15 -3.52
N SER A 36 18.04 -10.54 -2.65
CA SER A 36 19.34 -9.96 -3.04
C SER A 36 20.32 -10.99 -3.61
N HIS A 37 20.05 -12.29 -3.41
CA HIS A 37 20.88 -13.40 -3.87
C HIS A 37 20.18 -14.32 -4.87
N ASN A 38 18.89 -14.11 -5.19
CA ASN A 38 18.07 -15.06 -5.96
C ASN A 38 17.10 -14.35 -6.92
N ALA A 39 16.55 -15.09 -7.89
CA ALA A 39 15.49 -14.59 -8.75
C ALA A 39 14.22 -14.21 -7.95
N PRO A 40 13.38 -13.28 -8.45
CA PRO A 40 12.11 -12.94 -7.82
C PRO A 40 11.24 -14.18 -7.62
N ARG A 41 10.73 -14.37 -6.40
CA ARG A 41 9.93 -15.56 -6.03
C ARG A 41 8.54 -15.59 -6.63
N PHE A 42 7.97 -14.41 -6.88
CA PHE A 42 6.61 -14.24 -7.39
C PHE A 42 6.65 -13.39 -8.67
N PRO A 43 7.19 -13.93 -9.78
CA PRO A 43 7.38 -13.17 -11.01
C PRO A 43 6.06 -12.74 -11.67
N ALA A 44 4.98 -13.50 -11.49
CA ALA A 44 3.64 -13.16 -12.01
C ALA A 44 2.85 -12.20 -11.10
N LEU A 45 3.35 -11.83 -9.93
CA LEU A 45 2.58 -11.08 -8.93
C LEU A 45 2.23 -9.67 -9.41
N LYS A 46 0.93 -9.39 -9.51
CA LYS A 46 0.36 -8.09 -9.95
C LYS A 46 -0.41 -7.37 -8.85
N THR A 47 -1.09 -8.12 -7.99
CA THR A 47 -1.91 -7.56 -6.90
C THR A 47 -1.27 -7.85 -5.56
N LEU A 48 -1.07 -6.80 -4.77
CA LEU A 48 -0.52 -6.91 -3.43
C LEU A 48 -1.41 -6.19 -2.43
N THR A 49 -1.91 -6.93 -1.44
CA THR A 49 -2.59 -6.36 -0.28
C THR A 49 -1.67 -6.39 0.92
N LEU A 50 -1.38 -5.23 1.50
CA LEU A 50 -0.55 -5.11 2.70
C LEU A 50 -1.28 -4.34 3.78
N SER A 51 -1.35 -4.93 4.98
CA SER A 51 -1.72 -4.19 6.18
C SER A 51 -0.54 -4.13 7.15
N PRO A 52 0.23 -3.03 7.20
CA PRO A 52 1.32 -2.89 8.16
C PRO A 52 0.80 -3.07 9.60
N ALA A 53 1.48 -3.88 10.40
CA ALA A 53 1.08 -4.18 11.78
C ALA A 53 1.05 -2.94 12.69
N ARG A 54 1.77 -1.87 12.34
CA ARG A 54 1.83 -0.61 13.08
C ARG A 54 1.84 0.58 12.11
N ALA A 55 1.07 1.61 12.41
CA ALA A 55 1.01 2.84 11.59
C ALA A 55 2.40 3.47 11.31
N ARG A 56 3.25 3.52 12.33
CA ARG A 56 4.63 4.07 12.24
C ARG A 56 5.59 3.21 11.41
N ALA A 57 5.20 1.98 11.06
CA ALA A 57 6.01 1.09 10.25
C ALA A 57 5.63 1.14 8.76
N MET A 58 4.61 1.94 8.36
CA MET A 58 4.13 1.97 6.98
C MET A 58 5.23 2.36 5.99
N ASP A 59 6.02 3.39 6.25
CA ASP A 59 7.15 3.84 5.40
C ASP A 59 8.15 2.71 5.12
N ARG A 60 8.62 2.06 6.18
CA ARG A 60 9.63 1.00 6.09
C ARG A 60 9.04 -0.26 5.49
N THR A 61 7.80 -0.59 5.83
CA THR A 61 7.13 -1.80 5.35
C THR A 61 6.87 -1.70 3.84
N LEU A 62 6.24 -0.63 3.40
CA LEU A 62 6.00 -0.40 1.97
C LEU A 62 7.32 -0.22 1.21
N GLY A 63 8.31 0.42 1.82
CA GLY A 63 9.62 0.57 1.23
C GLY A 63 10.38 -0.75 1.03
N LEU A 64 10.24 -1.70 1.95
CA LEU A 64 10.80 -3.05 1.79
C LEU A 64 9.98 -3.88 0.80
N ALA A 65 8.66 -3.75 0.85
CA ALA A 65 7.77 -4.42 -0.09
C ALA A 65 8.05 -4.00 -1.54
N SER A 66 8.46 -2.75 -1.78
CA SER A 66 8.84 -2.30 -3.12
C SER A 66 10.06 -3.00 -3.69
N ILE A 67 10.94 -3.52 -2.83
CA ILE A 67 12.10 -4.30 -3.23
C ILE A 67 11.70 -5.77 -3.43
N CYS A 68 10.85 -6.29 -2.54
CA CYS A 68 10.44 -7.70 -2.58
C CYS A 68 9.46 -8.01 -3.72
N PHE A 69 8.61 -7.05 -4.08
CA PHE A 69 7.52 -7.20 -5.05
C PHE A 69 7.55 -6.04 -6.06
N PRO A 70 8.59 -5.91 -6.90
CA PRO A 70 8.79 -4.71 -7.72
C PRO A 70 7.77 -4.56 -8.87
N GLY A 71 7.15 -5.67 -9.30
CA GLY A 71 6.29 -5.73 -10.50
C GLY A 71 4.79 -5.53 -10.26
N ILE A 72 4.38 -5.10 -9.07
CA ILE A 72 2.96 -4.93 -8.76
C ILE A 72 2.33 -3.79 -9.56
N GLU A 73 1.06 -4.00 -9.86
CA GLU A 73 0.20 -3.13 -10.67
C GLU A 73 -0.95 -2.55 -9.85
N LEU A 74 -1.42 -3.31 -8.84
CA LEU A 74 -2.42 -2.93 -7.86
C LEU A 74 -1.88 -3.10 -6.44
N LEU A 75 -1.96 -2.02 -5.65
CA LEU A 75 -1.69 -2.03 -4.22
C LEU A 75 -2.99 -1.75 -3.44
N ILE A 76 -3.34 -2.64 -2.52
CA ILE A 76 -4.48 -2.49 -1.62
C ILE A 76 -3.96 -2.26 -0.20
N LEU A 77 -4.41 -1.15 0.41
CA LEU A 77 -4.01 -0.72 1.75
C LEU A 77 -5.23 -0.61 2.66
N PRO A 78 -5.53 -1.67 3.45
CA PRO A 78 -6.65 -1.67 4.39
C PRO A 78 -6.56 -0.62 5.49
N ASN A 79 -5.35 -0.25 5.92
CA ASN A 79 -5.09 0.70 7.00
C ASN A 79 -4.21 1.87 6.52
N TYR A 80 -4.83 2.80 5.79
CA TYR A 80 -4.15 3.98 5.26
C TYR A 80 -3.66 4.94 6.37
N HIS A 81 -2.36 5.23 6.39
CA HIS A 81 -1.76 6.18 7.34
C HIS A 81 -0.93 7.25 6.60
N SER A 82 -1.54 8.41 6.41
CA SER A 82 -1.02 9.52 5.59
C SER A 82 0.38 10.02 5.99
N LYS A 83 0.69 10.12 7.29
CA LYS A 83 1.94 10.71 7.80
C LYS A 83 3.21 10.08 7.20
N TYR A 84 3.13 8.81 6.83
CA TYR A 84 4.26 8.03 6.33
C TYR A 84 4.05 7.54 4.90
N PHE A 85 2.89 7.84 4.30
CA PHE A 85 2.47 7.29 3.02
C PHE A 85 3.36 7.78 1.87
N LEU A 86 3.50 9.10 1.66
CA LEU A 86 4.29 9.63 0.53
C LEU A 86 5.75 9.19 0.55
N LEU A 87 6.38 9.23 1.71
CA LEU A 87 7.77 8.79 1.90
C LEU A 87 7.97 7.31 1.51
N SER A 88 6.92 6.51 1.60
CA SER A 88 6.92 5.09 1.22
C SER A 88 7.11 4.85 -0.27
N PHE A 89 6.88 5.86 -1.12
CA PHE A 89 6.89 5.73 -2.59
C PHE A 89 8.05 6.44 -3.26
N LEU A 90 8.91 7.10 -2.48
CA LEU A 90 10.08 7.81 -2.99
C LEU A 90 11.37 7.13 -2.51
N THR A 91 12.37 7.12 -3.38
CA THR A 91 13.71 6.65 -3.03
C THR A 91 14.57 7.86 -2.70
N TYR A 92 15.04 7.98 -1.45
CA TYR A 92 15.97 9.04 -1.05
C TYR A 92 17.39 8.52 -1.11
N ASN A 93 18.16 8.93 -2.12
CA ASN A 93 19.60 8.70 -2.13
C ASN A 93 20.28 9.88 -1.45
N SER A 94 20.71 9.71 -0.20
CA SER A 94 21.30 10.78 0.62
C SER A 94 22.71 11.23 0.16
N TYR A 95 23.28 10.59 -0.86
CA TYR A 95 24.67 10.77 -1.25
C TYR A 95 24.88 11.37 -2.65
N GLU A 96 23.86 11.43 -3.49
CA GLU A 96 23.97 12.01 -4.83
C GLU A 96 22.69 12.81 -5.15
N ALA A 97 22.86 13.88 -5.91
CA ALA A 97 21.78 14.65 -6.52
C ALA A 97 21.06 13.85 -7.64
N ASP A 98 20.88 12.54 -7.44
CA ASP A 98 20.15 11.66 -8.35
C ASP A 98 18.65 11.97 -8.15
N PRO A 99 17.88 12.21 -9.23
CA PRO A 99 16.47 12.54 -9.10
C PRO A 99 15.74 11.44 -8.33
N LEU A 100 14.83 11.85 -7.44
CA LEU A 100 13.92 10.95 -6.73
C LEU A 100 13.33 9.95 -7.73
N ARG A 101 13.53 8.65 -7.49
CA ARG A 101 12.91 7.61 -8.33
C ARG A 101 11.62 7.14 -7.67
N PRO A 102 10.52 6.98 -8.44
CA PRO A 102 9.30 6.42 -7.91
C PRO A 102 9.51 4.93 -7.60
N ARG A 103 9.10 4.50 -6.41
CA ARG A 103 8.93 3.08 -6.11
C ARG A 103 7.69 2.56 -6.84
N TRP A 104 7.75 1.30 -7.25
CA TRP A 104 6.72 0.65 -8.09
C TRP A 104 6.34 1.49 -9.32
N PRO A 105 7.21 1.59 -10.33
CA PRO A 105 6.89 2.29 -11.56
C PRO A 105 5.67 1.69 -12.28
N SER A 106 5.43 0.38 -12.12
CA SER A 106 4.28 -0.33 -12.68
C SER A 106 2.97 -0.16 -11.91
N LEU A 107 2.99 0.45 -10.72
CA LEU A 107 1.78 0.63 -9.91
C LEU A 107 0.85 1.65 -10.58
N HIS A 108 -0.24 1.16 -11.16
CA HIS A 108 -1.24 1.99 -11.83
C HIS A 108 -2.56 2.04 -11.08
N THR A 109 -2.76 1.20 -10.06
CA THR A 109 -3.98 1.18 -9.28
C THR A 109 -3.69 1.16 -7.79
N LEU A 110 -4.38 2.04 -7.06
CA LEU A 110 -4.33 2.09 -5.61
C LEU A 110 -5.73 1.86 -5.06
N ALA A 111 -5.85 1.02 -4.03
CA ALA A 111 -7.06 0.90 -3.23
C ALA A 111 -6.74 1.26 -1.78
N VAL A 112 -7.53 2.17 -1.21
CA VAL A 112 -7.34 2.71 0.13
C VAL A 112 -8.69 2.82 0.81
N ARG A 113 -8.72 2.58 2.11
CA ARG A 113 -9.93 2.62 2.95
C ARG A 113 -9.84 3.67 4.03
N ASP A 114 -11.01 4.05 4.52
CA ASP A 114 -11.20 4.93 5.69
C ASP A 114 -10.35 6.21 5.63
N ILE A 115 -10.42 6.89 4.48
CA ILE A 115 -9.80 8.22 4.32
C ILE A 115 -10.65 9.23 5.09
N GLY A 116 -10.32 9.41 6.37
CA GLY A 116 -10.86 10.46 7.23
C GLY A 116 -9.95 11.69 7.28
N GLY A 117 -10.52 12.89 7.30
CA GLY A 117 -9.79 14.12 7.62
C GLY A 117 -9.00 14.76 6.47
N ARG A 118 -8.87 16.09 6.54
CA ARG A 118 -8.32 16.93 5.46
C ARG A 118 -6.84 16.62 5.16
N TYR A 119 -6.06 16.29 6.19
CA TYR A 119 -4.64 15.94 6.03
C TYR A 119 -4.45 14.65 5.22
N ASN A 120 -5.24 13.61 5.50
CA ASN A 120 -5.19 12.34 4.80
C ASN A 120 -5.50 12.49 3.31
N GLN A 121 -6.49 13.31 2.99
CA GLN A 121 -6.86 13.60 1.60
C GLN A 121 -5.75 14.34 0.86
N ASN A 122 -5.16 15.36 1.48
CA ASN A 122 -4.09 16.14 0.86
C ASN A 122 -2.89 15.28 0.48
N VAL A 123 -2.49 14.34 1.36
CA VAL A 123 -1.41 13.40 1.09
C VAL A 123 -1.74 12.47 -0.10
N LEU A 124 -2.99 12.04 -0.24
CA LEU A 124 -3.43 11.26 -1.40
C LEU A 124 -3.39 12.08 -2.69
N TYR A 125 -3.83 13.35 -2.66
CA TYR A 125 -3.76 14.24 -3.82
C TYR A 125 -2.32 14.50 -4.25
N GLU A 126 -1.45 14.81 -3.28
CA GLU A 126 -0.02 15.01 -3.52
C GLU A 126 0.62 13.76 -4.14
N PHE A 127 0.21 12.56 -3.69
CA PHE A 127 0.71 11.31 -4.27
C PHE A 127 0.33 11.15 -5.74
N VAL A 128 -0.91 11.49 -6.10
CA VAL A 128 -1.39 11.47 -7.49
C VAL A 128 -0.57 12.45 -8.35
N GLU A 129 -0.37 13.69 -7.87
CA GLU A 129 0.42 14.70 -8.57
C GLU A 129 1.88 14.28 -8.76
N GLU A 130 2.52 13.73 -7.72
CA GLU A 130 3.90 13.27 -7.79
C GLU A 130 4.07 12.14 -8.80
N ARG A 131 3.17 11.15 -8.81
CA ARG A 131 3.23 10.07 -9.81
C ARG A 131 3.09 10.57 -11.24
N GLN A 132 2.24 11.59 -11.47
CA GLN A 132 2.14 12.25 -12.77
C GLN A 132 3.46 12.95 -13.15
N ARG A 133 4.08 13.67 -12.21
CA ARG A 133 5.39 14.33 -12.42
C ARG A 133 6.50 13.35 -12.78
N PHE A 134 6.49 12.15 -12.19
CA PHE A 134 7.43 11.09 -12.52
C PHE A 134 7.10 10.31 -13.81
N GLY A 135 6.02 10.66 -14.53
CA GLY A 135 5.61 9.96 -15.75
C GLY A 135 5.06 8.56 -15.52
N VAL A 136 4.66 8.23 -14.28
CA VAL A 136 4.09 6.94 -13.89
C VAL A 136 2.72 7.10 -13.21
N PRO A 137 1.75 7.77 -13.87
CA PRO A 137 0.48 8.16 -13.26
C PRO A 137 -0.34 6.94 -12.82
N LEU A 138 -1.12 7.11 -11.75
CA LEU A 138 -2.21 6.17 -11.47
C LEU A 138 -3.26 6.27 -12.57
N ARG A 139 -3.82 5.12 -12.93
CA ARG A 139 -4.97 4.99 -13.83
C ARG A 139 -6.27 4.88 -13.06
N ALA A 140 -6.25 4.24 -11.89
CA ALA A 140 -7.44 4.06 -11.07
C ALA A 140 -7.17 4.17 -9.56
N LEU A 141 -8.15 4.72 -8.84
CA LEU A 141 -8.18 4.82 -7.39
C LEU A 141 -9.48 4.23 -6.88
N TYR A 142 -9.37 3.18 -6.06
CA TYR A 142 -10.50 2.55 -5.39
C TYR A 142 -10.66 3.17 -4.01
N LEU A 143 -11.86 3.68 -3.74
CA LEU A 143 -12.26 4.25 -2.45
C LEU A 143 -13.47 3.49 -1.93
N ASP A 144 -13.46 3.14 -0.65
CA ASP A 144 -14.63 2.56 -0.02
C ASP A 144 -15.76 3.59 0.14
N SER A 145 -16.99 3.11 0.30
CA SER A 145 -18.19 3.93 0.36
C SER A 145 -18.17 4.94 1.52
N SER A 146 -17.39 4.70 2.59
CA SER A 146 -17.26 5.65 3.70
C SER A 146 -16.30 6.81 3.38
N SER A 147 -15.33 6.58 2.48
CA SER A 147 -14.33 7.58 2.06
C SER A 147 -14.86 8.52 0.98
N VAL A 148 -15.60 7.99 0.00
CA VAL A 148 -16.14 8.78 -1.14
C VAL A 148 -16.82 10.08 -0.72
N PRO A 149 -17.81 10.11 0.20
CA PRO A 149 -18.49 11.34 0.58
C PRO A 149 -17.60 12.31 1.38
N ARG A 150 -16.46 11.86 1.91
CA ARG A 150 -15.54 12.70 2.68
C ARG A 150 -14.58 13.47 1.78
N MET A 151 -14.36 13.04 0.53
CA MET A 151 -13.37 13.61 -0.38
C MET A 151 -13.72 15.03 -0.81
N THR A 152 -12.88 15.99 -0.42
CA THR A 152 -13.12 17.42 -0.68
C THR A 152 -12.79 17.87 -2.11
N ARG A 153 -12.00 17.10 -2.87
CA ARG A 153 -11.58 17.42 -4.25
C ARG A 153 -11.86 16.24 -5.19
N MET A 154 -13.05 15.64 -5.06
CA MET A 154 -13.44 14.48 -5.87
C MET A 154 -13.44 14.79 -7.37
N ASP A 155 -13.93 15.96 -7.79
CA ASP A 155 -13.96 16.35 -9.21
C ASP A 155 -12.54 16.44 -9.78
N TRP A 156 -11.62 17.08 -9.05
CA TRP A 156 -10.21 17.13 -9.42
C TRP A 156 -9.60 15.72 -9.57
N LEU A 157 -9.91 14.78 -8.66
CA LEU A 157 -9.44 13.40 -8.80
C LEU A 157 -9.96 12.73 -10.08
N LYS A 158 -11.25 12.90 -10.38
CA LYS A 158 -11.89 12.33 -11.57
C LYS A 158 -11.32 12.91 -12.87
N ASP A 159 -10.86 14.15 -12.84
CA ASP A 159 -10.14 14.76 -13.97
C ASP A 159 -8.75 14.13 -14.18
N GLN A 160 -8.13 13.58 -13.13
CA GLN A 160 -6.79 12.99 -13.20
C GLN A 160 -6.80 11.48 -13.53
N LEU A 161 -7.78 10.73 -13.02
CA LEU A 161 -7.81 9.26 -13.07
C LEU A 161 -9.21 8.69 -12.81
N LEU A 162 -9.40 7.39 -13.07
CA LEU A 162 -10.66 6.70 -12.78
C LEU A 162 -10.85 6.50 -11.27
N VAL A 163 -11.81 7.19 -10.67
CA VAL A 163 -12.21 6.92 -9.28
C VAL A 163 -13.34 5.88 -9.26
N VAL A 164 -13.11 4.78 -8.55
CA VAL A 164 -14.07 3.68 -8.41
C VAL A 164 -14.51 3.58 -6.95
N GLU A 165 -15.83 3.63 -6.71
CA GLU A 165 -16.39 3.33 -5.39
C GLU A 165 -16.49 1.81 -5.22
N ALA A 166 -15.53 1.22 -4.52
CA ALA A 166 -15.47 -0.18 -4.20
C ALA A 166 -14.44 -0.45 -3.09
N ASP A 167 -14.60 -1.57 -2.40
CA ASP A 167 -13.74 -1.99 -1.30
C ASP A 167 -13.07 -3.34 -1.61
N PRO A 168 -11.95 -3.35 -2.36
CA PRO A 168 -11.25 -4.58 -2.71
C PRO A 168 -10.80 -5.41 -1.50
N TRP A 169 -10.43 -4.76 -0.39
CA TRP A 169 -10.06 -5.46 0.84
C TRP A 169 -11.25 -6.24 1.40
N ARG A 170 -12.44 -5.63 1.48
CA ARG A 170 -13.64 -6.32 1.97
C ARG A 170 -14.06 -7.47 1.06
N MET A 171 -13.91 -7.30 -0.26
CA MET A 171 -14.16 -8.38 -1.22
C MET A 171 -13.18 -9.56 -1.02
N GLN A 172 -11.89 -9.27 -0.83
CA GLN A 172 -10.88 -10.28 -0.49
C GLN A 172 -11.24 -10.99 0.82
N CYS A 173 -11.65 -10.24 1.85
CA CYS A 173 -12.02 -10.82 3.13
C CYS A 173 -13.22 -11.76 3.02
N GLY A 174 -14.31 -11.32 2.38
CA GLY A 174 -15.52 -12.13 2.22
C GLY A 174 -15.30 -13.42 1.42
N ASN A 175 -14.30 -13.44 0.53
CA ASN A 175 -13.95 -14.62 -0.26
C ASN A 175 -12.96 -15.55 0.43
N ALA A 176 -12.15 -15.06 1.38
CA ALA A 176 -10.98 -15.78 1.90
C ALA A 176 -11.00 -16.06 3.41
N PHE A 177 -11.66 -15.24 4.23
CA PHE A 177 -11.69 -15.42 5.68
C PHE A 177 -13.03 -15.99 6.13
N TYR A 178 -13.00 -17.19 6.71
CA TYR A 178 -14.14 -17.80 7.43
C TYR A 178 -14.39 -17.13 8.80
N SER A 179 -14.27 -15.81 8.89
CA SER A 179 -14.31 -15.07 10.16
C SER A 179 -14.96 -13.71 9.97
N ASP A 180 -15.98 -13.43 10.77
CA ASP A 180 -16.63 -12.11 10.87
C ASP A 180 -15.72 -11.05 11.54
N GLU A 181 -14.52 -11.43 12.00
CA GLU A 181 -13.56 -10.55 12.66
C GLU A 181 -12.61 -9.87 11.65
N GLU A 182 -13.15 -9.06 10.74
CA GLU A 182 -12.37 -8.29 9.74
C GLU A 182 -11.26 -7.43 10.38
N ASP A 183 -11.50 -6.91 11.59
CA ASP A 183 -10.59 -6.01 12.31
C ASP A 183 -9.33 -6.70 12.84
N ARG A 184 -9.32 -8.04 12.94
CA ARG A 184 -8.19 -8.80 13.49
C ARG A 184 -6.96 -8.73 12.58
N PHE A 185 -7.16 -8.39 11.31
CA PHE A 185 -6.13 -8.28 10.28
C PHE A 185 -5.64 -6.85 10.07
N LEU A 186 -6.30 -5.87 10.71
CA LEU A 186 -5.89 -4.47 10.70
C LEU A 186 -4.83 -4.30 11.80
N GLY A 187 -3.63 -3.87 11.42
CA GLY A 187 -2.57 -3.56 12.40
C GLY A 187 -3.02 -2.54 13.45
N SER A 188 -2.35 -2.50 14.61
CA SER A 188 -2.71 -1.57 15.68
C SER A 188 -2.47 -0.12 15.25
N GLY A 189 -3.53 0.67 15.14
CA GLY A 189 -3.48 2.12 15.03
C GLY A 189 -3.05 2.70 16.38
N GLY A 190 -1.86 3.29 16.45
CA GLY A 190 -1.47 4.04 17.64
C GLY A 190 -2.29 5.32 17.72
N ASP A 191 -3.21 5.35 18.69
CA ASP A 191 -3.95 6.47 19.28
C ASP A 191 -4.56 7.51 18.31
N ASN A 192 -5.89 7.53 18.30
CA ASN A 192 -6.66 8.76 18.12
C ASN A 192 -6.19 9.79 19.16
N LEU A 193 -5.19 10.60 18.81
CA LEU A 193 -5.08 11.91 19.42
C LEU A 193 -6.15 12.77 18.76
N ASP A 194 -7.34 12.76 19.38
CA ASP A 194 -8.22 13.91 19.40
C ASP A 194 -7.37 15.15 19.72
N VAL A 195 -7.00 15.90 18.69
CA VAL A 195 -6.57 17.27 18.87
C VAL A 195 -7.79 18.13 18.56
N SER A 196 -8.67 18.20 19.55
CA SER A 196 -9.62 19.28 19.71
C SER A 196 -8.82 20.59 19.80
N TRP A 197 -8.81 21.38 18.73
CA TRP A 197 -8.46 22.79 18.84
C TRP A 197 -9.72 23.55 19.20
N SER A 198 -9.77 23.97 20.47
CA SER A 198 -10.60 25.09 20.94
C SER A 198 -10.02 26.41 20.43
#